data_AF-A0A662U9W0-F1
#
_entry.id   AF-A0A662U9W0-F1
#
_cell.length_a   1.000
_cell.length_b   1.000
_cell.length_c   1.000
_cell.angle_alpha   90.00
_cell.angle_beta   90.00
_cell.angle_gamma   90.00
#
_symmetry.space_group_name_H-M   'P 1'
#
loop_
_entity.id
_entity.type
_entity.pdbx_description
1 polymer ?
#
loop_
_entity_poly.entity_id
_entity_poly.type
_entity_poly.pdbx_seq_one_letter_code
_entity_poly.pdbx_strand_id
1 'polypeptide(L)'
;VYNLAVVVTNQVLANPQAFFSDPTRPAGGNVLAHASTHRVLLRKKKGNVRQATVIDSPSLPSDRTAVFMITSRGIEDAPEG
;
A
#
# COMPACT_ATOMS: atom_id res chain seq x y z
N VAL A 1 5.55 -9.70 25.80
CA VAL A 1 6.15 -8.36 25.67
C VAL A 1 5.39 -7.61 24.57
N TYR A 2 4.58 -6.64 25.02
CA TYR A 2 3.72 -5.68 24.33
C TYR A 2 2.62 -6.11 23.33
N ASN A 3 2.78 -7.15 22.50
CA ASN A 3 1.74 -7.57 21.50
C ASN A 3 1.09 -6.37 20.78
N LEU A 4 1.90 -5.44 20.28
CA LEU A 4 1.43 -4.22 19.62
C LEU A 4 1.54 -4.35 18.11
N ALA A 5 0.58 -3.77 17.40
CA ALA A 5 0.70 -3.52 15.97
C ALA A 5 1.59 -2.30 15.74
N VAL A 6 2.59 -2.44 14.87
CA VAL A 6 3.44 -1.33 14.41
C VAL A 6 3.10 -1.05 12.96
N VAL A 7 2.66 0.18 12.69
CA VAL A 7 2.32 0.63 11.34
C VAL A 7 3.23 1.81 10.98
N VAL A 8 3.86 1.72 9.82
CA VAL A 8 4.76 2.76 9.30
C VAL A 8 4.29 3.19 7.93
N THR A 9 4.40 4.48 7.65
CA THR A 9 4.23 5.02 6.31
C THR A 9 5.56 5.02 5.58
N ASN A 10 5.54 4.72 4.29
CA ASN A 10 6.72 4.83 3.44
C ASN A 10 6.39 5.56 2.13
N GLN A 11 7.42 6.18 1.58
CA GLN A 11 7.34 7.07 0.45
C GLN A 11 7.75 6.29 -0.80
N VAL A 12 7.15 6.68 -1.92
CA VAL A 12 7.37 6.03 -3.19
C VAL A 12 8.35 6.86 -4.01
N LEU A 13 9.34 6.21 -4.58
CA LEU A 13 10.36 6.81 -5.44
C LEU A 13 10.09 6.43 -6.90
N ALA A 14 10.41 7.34 -7.81
CA ALA A 14 10.44 7.03 -9.24
C ALA A 14 11.49 5.95 -9.52
N ASN A 15 11.16 5.00 -10.39
CA ASN A 15 12.08 4.01 -10.92
C ASN A 15 12.38 4.33 -12.39
N PRO A 16 13.42 5.13 -12.69
CA PRO A 16 13.73 5.53 -14.07
C PRO A 16 14.21 4.38 -14.96
N GLN A 17 14.50 3.21 -14.39
CA GLN A 17 14.91 2.02 -15.13
C GLN A 17 13.72 1.17 -15.61
N ALA A 18 12.51 1.46 -15.12
CA ALA A 18 11.29 0.73 -15.48
C ALA A 18 10.70 1.27 -16.79
N PHE A 19 11.18 0.76 -17.92
CA PHE A 19 10.59 1.07 -19.23
C PHE A 19 9.30 0.27 -19.51
N PHE A 20 9.17 -0.94 -18.94
CA PHE A 20 8.02 -1.84 -19.13
C PHE A 20 7.47 -2.45 -17.81
N SER A 21 7.94 -1.97 -16.66
CA SER A 21 7.51 -2.44 -15.33
C SER A 21 6.93 -1.29 -14.51
N ASP A 22 6.52 -1.55 -13.26
CA ASP A 22 5.97 -0.50 -12.38
C ASP A 22 6.99 0.67 -12.28
N PRO A 23 6.62 1.89 -12.69
CA PRO A 23 7.51 3.04 -12.71
C PRO A 23 7.83 3.55 -11.30
N THR A 24 7.36 2.86 -10.26
CA THR A 24 7.49 3.24 -8.87
C THR A 24 8.04 2.12 -8.00
N ARG A 25 8.79 2.49 -6.96
CA ARG A 25 9.31 1.56 -5.95
C ARG A 25 9.26 2.16 -4.54
N PRO A 26 9.10 1.35 -3.49
CA PRO A 26 9.20 1.85 -2.12
C PRO A 26 10.62 2.32 -1.80
N ALA A 27 10.74 3.38 -0.98
CA ALA A 27 12.03 3.78 -0.40
C ALA A 27 12.53 2.72 0.61
N GLY A 28 13.84 2.68 0.87
CA GLY A 28 14.45 1.77 1.85
C GLY A 28 14.89 0.40 1.31
N GLY A 29 14.54 0.04 0.06
CA GLY A 29 15.04 -1.16 -0.61
C GLY A 29 14.77 -2.46 0.16
N ASN A 30 15.72 -3.41 0.08
CA ASN A 30 15.59 -4.74 0.67
C ASN A 30 15.52 -4.72 2.21
N VAL A 31 16.18 -3.76 2.87
CA VAL A 31 16.18 -3.65 4.33
C VAL A 31 14.75 -3.47 4.84
N LEU A 32 14.03 -2.49 4.29
CA LEU A 32 12.65 -2.25 4.70
C LEU A 32 11.71 -3.37 4.23
N ALA A 33 12.00 -4.00 3.09
CA ALA A 33 11.25 -5.15 2.62
C ALA A 33 11.31 -6.32 3.61
N HIS A 34 12.49 -6.68 4.12
CA HIS A 34 12.65 -7.76 5.08
C HIS A 34 12.16 -7.42 6.50
N ALA A 35 12.23 -6.15 6.89
CA ALA A 35 11.78 -5.70 8.21
C ALA A 35 10.25 -5.61 8.32
N SER A 36 9.52 -5.61 7.19
CA SER A 36 8.06 -5.42 7.17
C SER A 36 7.34 -6.76 6.97
N THR A 37 6.35 -7.06 7.81
CA THR A 37 5.55 -8.29 7.68
C THR A 37 4.48 -8.18 6.58
N HIS A 38 3.83 -7.03 6.47
CA HIS A 38 2.82 -6.76 5.45
C HIS A 38 3.14 -5.44 4.78
N ARG A 39 3.09 -5.41 3.46
CA ARG A 39 3.30 -4.19 2.67
C ARG A 39 2.08 -3.93 1.80
N VAL A 40 1.53 -2.73 1.96
CA VAL A 40 0.32 -2.29 1.26
C VAL A 40 0.65 -1.04 0.46
N LEU A 41 0.40 -1.09 -0.85
CA LEU A 41 0.52 0.05 -1.74
C LEU A 41 -0.82 0.76 -1.85
N LEU A 42 -0.84 2.06 -1.55
CA LEU A 42 -2.01 2.91 -1.67
C LEU A 42 -1.96 3.69 -2.99
N ARG A 43 -3.00 3.53 -3.82
CA ARG A 43 -3.17 4.26 -5.08
C ARG A 43 -4.38 5.18 -5.01
N LYS A 44 -4.25 6.40 -5.54
CA LYS A 44 -5.38 7.31 -5.72
C LYS A 44 -6.23 6.85 -6.91
N LYS A 45 -7.54 6.82 -6.73
CA LYS A 45 -8.53 6.68 -7.82
C LYS A 45 -9.23 8.02 -8.06
N LYS A 46 -10.23 8.03 -8.95
CA LYS A 46 -11.05 9.21 -9.23
C LYS A 46 -11.68 9.76 -7.93
N GLY A 47 -11.61 11.07 -7.73
CA GLY A 47 -12.12 11.73 -6.52
C GLY A 47 -11.38 11.32 -5.25
N ASN A 48 -12.14 11.10 -4.17
CA ASN A 48 -11.59 10.74 -2.86
C ASN A 48 -11.44 9.23 -2.64
N VAL A 49 -11.63 8.43 -3.69
CA VAL A 49 -11.45 6.98 -3.63
C VAL A 49 -9.96 6.61 -3.63
N ARG A 50 -9.62 5.58 -2.87
CA ARG A 50 -8.29 4.97 -2.75
C ARG A 50 -8.41 3.48 -2.95
N GLN A 51 -7.33 2.87 -3.45
CA GLN A 51 -7.18 1.43 -3.50
C GLN A 51 -5.93 1.05 -2.71
N ALA A 52 -6.11 0.17 -1.73
CA ALA A 52 -5.03 -0.54 -1.06
C ALA A 52 -4.80 -1.87 -1.78
N THR A 53 -3.57 -2.14 -2.21
CA THR A 53 -3.17 -3.43 -2.78
C THR A 53 -2.09 -4.04 -1.89
N VAL A 54 -2.27 -5.28 -1.46
CA VAL A 54 -1.22 -6.05 -0.80
C VAL A 54 -0.15 -6.37 -1.85
N ILE A 55 1.07 -5.89 -1.63
CA ILE A 55 2.21 -6.17 -2.51
C ILE A 55 3.12 -7.26 -1.93
N ASP A 56 3.04 -7.49 -0.62
CA ASP A 56 3.80 -8.52 0.07
C ASP A 56 3.16 -8.87 1.42
N SER A 57 3.06 -10.16 1.71
CA SER A 57 2.48 -10.70 2.93
C SER A 57 2.77 -12.20 3.04
N PRO A 58 3.12 -12.73 4.23
CA PRO A 58 3.25 -14.18 4.43
C PRO A 58 1.90 -14.92 4.43
N SER A 59 0.78 -14.22 4.62
CA SER A 59 -0.54 -14.82 4.86
C SER A 59 -1.65 -14.33 3.93
N LEU A 60 -1.35 -13.40 3.02
CA LEU A 60 -2.32 -12.81 2.09
C LEU A 60 -1.81 -12.87 0.65
N PRO A 61 -2.68 -13.08 -0.35
CA PRO A 61 -2.30 -13.04 -1.75
C PRO A 61 -1.71 -11.68 -2.17
N SER A 62 -0.59 -11.72 -2.90
CA SER A 62 0.13 -10.57 -3.45
C SER A 62 -0.55 -10.00 -4.68
N ASP A 63 -1.75 -9.47 -4.49
CA ASP A 63 -2.61 -8.80 -5.47
C ASP A 63 -3.96 -8.43 -4.86
N ARG A 64 -4.29 -8.96 -3.68
CA ARG A 64 -5.52 -8.64 -2.96
C ARG A 64 -5.69 -7.14 -2.81
N THR A 65 -6.88 -6.66 -3.17
CA THR A 65 -7.20 -5.23 -3.16
C THR A 65 -8.38 -4.93 -2.24
N ALA A 66 -8.38 -3.73 -1.66
CA ALA A 66 -9.50 -3.13 -0.97
C ALA A 66 -9.68 -1.69 -1.48
N VAL A 67 -10.93 -1.31 -1.76
CA VAL A 67 -11.28 0.04 -2.22
C VAL A 67 -12.02 0.74 -1.10
N PHE A 68 -11.58 1.95 -0.79
CA PHE A 68 -12.14 2.78 0.27
C PHE A 68 -12.14 4.25 -0.15
N MET A 69 -12.79 5.11 0.60
CA MET A 69 -12.77 6.56 0.36
C MET A 69 -12.31 7.32 1.59
N ILE A 70 -11.72 8.49 1.36
CA ILE A 70 -11.34 9.43 2.42
C ILE A 70 -12.42 10.51 2.50
N THR A 71 -13.10 10.59 3.64
CA THR A 71 -14.14 11.58 3.94
C THR A 71 -13.65 12.53 5.03
N SER A 72 -14.47 13.52 5.40
CA SER A 72 -14.23 14.37 6.56
C SER A 72 -14.24 13.59 7.90
N ARG A 73 -14.81 12.38 7.93
CA ARG A 73 -14.83 11.50 9.11
C ARG A 73 -13.67 10.50 9.14
N GLY A 74 -12.85 10.44 8.09
CA GLY A 74 -11.71 9.54 7.99
C GLY A 74 -11.84 8.53 6.83
N ILE A 75 -11.48 7.27 7.09
CA ILE A 75 -11.57 6.19 6.10
C ILE A 75 -12.96 5.55 6.20
N GLU A 76 -13.66 5.47 5.08
CA GLU A 76 -14.95 4.82 4.96
C GLU A 76 -14.95 3.84 3.78
N ASP A 77 -15.85 2.85 3.82
CA ASP A 77 -16.08 1.96 2.70
C ASP A 77 -16.50 2.78 1.47
N ALA A 78 -15.92 2.44 0.31
CA ALA A 78 -16.38 3.06 -0.92
C ALA A 78 -17.79 2.53 -1.23
N PRO A 79 -18.70 3.36 -1.79
CA PRO A 79 -19.99 2.88 -2.26
C PRO A 79 -19.76 1.71 -3.22
N GLU A 80 -20.50 0.62 -3.04
CA GLU A 80 -20.51 -0.46 -4.02
C GLU A 80 -20.86 0.13 -5.39
N GLY A 81 -20.01 -0.15 -6.37
CA GLY A 81 -20.26 0.15 -7.78
C GLY A 81 -20.86 -1.06 -8.47
#